data_AF-A0A968PKH8-F1
#
_entry.id   AF-A0A968PKH8-F1
#
_cell.length_a   1.000
_cell.length_b   1.000
_cell.length_c   1.000
_cell.angle_alpha   90.00
_cell.angle_beta   90.00
_cell.angle_gamma   90.00
#
_symmetry.space_group_name_H-M   'P 1'
#
loop_
_entity.id
_entity.type
_entity.pdbx_description
1 polymer ?
#
loop_
_entity_poly.entity_id
_entity_poly.type
_entity_poly.pdbx_seq_one_letter_code
_entity_poly.pdbx_strand_id
1 'polypeptide(L)'
;MAIEPVNLADPVALVFQVDWSPFLAAVAGIVLALVLGRLTEYFTSTRYNPAKAVGQAARSGATSSSMSGLAVGFQASAWVMLVIALALLSALELYADAPIPVQTPAMFYGVALIATGMLTLTGNIVAMSGFGAVASSANQVGQQQGLEKNPRNALEDLEAVGTPMKMMTRGVAAGAAVLTVVALLGTVIISSSALLTQYGRSPLTSIDLMHPVFVVHRGCCSG
;
A
#
# COMPACT_ATOMS: atom_id res chain seq x y z
N MET A 1 4.11 -27.94 13.06
CA MET A 1 2.81 -28.44 12.59
C MET A 1 3.08 -29.64 11.71
N ALA A 2 2.85 -30.85 12.23
CA ALA A 2 2.83 -32.03 11.37
C ALA A 2 1.54 -31.94 10.55
N ILE A 3 1.64 -31.98 9.23
CA ILE A 3 0.47 -31.97 8.35
C ILE A 3 -0.14 -33.37 8.44
N GLU A 4 -1.12 -33.55 9.32
CA GLU A 4 -1.99 -34.72 9.25
C GLU A 4 -2.75 -34.70 7.91
N PRO A 5 -2.96 -35.85 7.25
CA PRO A 5 -3.67 -35.88 5.97
C PRO A 5 -5.12 -35.40 6.17
N VAL A 6 -5.46 -34.28 5.53
CA VAL A 6 -6.83 -33.72 5.51
C VAL A 6 -7.79 -34.78 5.00
N ASN A 7 -8.71 -35.22 5.87
CA ASN A 7 -9.78 -36.14 5.51
C ASN A 7 -10.88 -35.36 4.78
N LEU A 8 -10.97 -35.53 3.46
CA LEU A 8 -11.89 -34.81 2.57
C LEU A 8 -13.36 -35.25 2.69
N ALA A 9 -13.67 -36.25 3.53
CA ALA A 9 -15.01 -36.83 3.64
C ALA A 9 -15.93 -36.09 4.64
N ASP A 10 -15.38 -35.33 5.59
CA ASP A 10 -16.15 -34.68 6.66
C ASP A 10 -16.14 -33.14 6.52
N PRO A 11 -17.26 -32.50 6.12
CA PRO A 11 -17.30 -31.05 5.90
C PRO A 11 -17.09 -30.23 7.19
N VAL A 12 -17.35 -30.81 8.36
CA VAL A 12 -17.14 -30.16 9.66
C VAL A 12 -15.68 -30.25 10.11
N ALA A 13 -15.00 -31.39 9.87
CA ALA A 13 -13.58 -31.53 10.20
C ALA A 13 -12.70 -30.62 9.30
N LEU A 14 -13.12 -30.40 8.05
CA LEU A 14 -12.44 -29.52 7.10
C LEU A 14 -12.38 -28.06 7.58
N VAL A 15 -13.43 -27.56 8.26
CA VAL A 15 -13.48 -26.19 8.81
C VAL A 15 -12.52 -26.01 9.99
N PHE A 16 -12.38 -27.04 10.83
CA PHE A 16 -11.52 -26.99 12.02
C PHE A 16 -10.05 -27.39 11.75
N GLN A 17 -9.75 -28.05 10.63
CA GLN A 17 -8.38 -28.43 10.24
C GLN A 17 -7.73 -27.51 9.19
N VAL A 18 -8.47 -26.54 8.65
CA VAL A 18 -7.93 -25.55 7.71
C VAL A 18 -7.28 -24.39 8.48
N ASP A 19 -6.08 -23.99 8.04
CA ASP A 19 -5.44 -22.77 8.54
C ASP A 19 -6.15 -21.53 7.99
N TRP A 20 -6.70 -20.72 8.89
CA TRP A 20 -7.44 -19.49 8.54
C TRP A 20 -6.53 -18.27 8.36
N SER A 21 -5.26 -18.36 8.76
CA SER A 21 -4.26 -17.30 8.64
C SER A 21 -4.14 -16.72 7.22
N PRO A 22 -4.03 -17.50 6.13
CA PRO A 22 -3.94 -16.93 4.79
C PRO A 22 -5.20 -16.16 4.37
N PHE A 23 -6.39 -16.63 4.79
CA PHE A 23 -7.64 -15.92 4.54
C PHE A 23 -7.69 -14.59 5.28
N LEU A 24 -7.34 -14.58 6.57
CA LEU A 24 -7.29 -13.37 7.39
C LEU A 24 -6.26 -12.36 6.86
N ALA A 25 -5.10 -12.83 6.36
CA ALA A 25 -4.10 -11.98 5.72
C ALA A 25 -4.64 -11.32 4.44
N ALA A 26 -5.34 -12.07 3.58
CA ALA A 26 -5.95 -11.50 2.39
C ALA A 26 -7.03 -10.46 2.72
N VAL A 27 -7.86 -10.72 3.74
CA VAL A 27 -8.87 -9.77 4.23
C VAL A 27 -8.22 -8.52 4.81
N ALA A 28 -7.13 -8.65 5.58
CA ALA A 28 -6.36 -7.51 6.08
C ALA A 28 -5.84 -6.63 4.93
N GLY A 29 -5.39 -7.23 3.82
CA GLY A 29 -5.03 -6.52 2.59
C GLY A 29 -6.18 -5.73 1.96
N ILE A 30 -7.37 -6.31 1.89
CA ILE A 30 -8.59 -5.63 1.41
C ILE A 30 -8.92 -4.42 2.29
N VAL A 31 -8.93 -4.62 3.61
CA VAL A 31 -9.20 -3.55 4.58
C VAL A 31 -8.17 -2.44 4.45
N LEU A 32 -6.88 -2.79 4.32
CA LEU A 32 -5.81 -1.82 4.12
C LEU A 32 -6.03 -0.96 2.86
N ALA A 33 -6.40 -1.57 1.73
CA ALA A 33 -6.70 -0.84 0.50
C ALA A 33 -7.81 0.19 0.69
N LEU A 34 -8.88 -0.21 1.38
CA LEU A 34 -10.01 0.67 1.69
C LEU A 34 -9.63 1.81 2.64
N VAL A 35 -8.86 1.51 3.68
CA VAL A 35 -8.39 2.50 4.66
C VAL A 35 -7.47 3.52 4.01
N LEU A 36 -6.46 3.08 3.25
CA LEU A 36 -5.57 3.99 2.51
C LEU A 36 -6.35 4.84 1.52
N GLY A 37 -7.36 4.24 0.88
CA GLY A 37 -8.23 4.96 -0.04
C GLY A 37 -9.00 6.10 0.65
N ARG A 38 -9.67 5.79 1.75
CA ARG A 38 -10.43 6.77 2.55
C ARG A 38 -9.55 7.83 3.19
N LEU A 39 -8.38 7.43 3.68
CA LEU A 39 -7.40 8.36 4.24
C LEU A 39 -6.92 9.35 3.18
N THR A 40 -6.62 8.86 1.96
CA THR A 40 -6.22 9.72 0.85
C THR A 40 -7.35 10.67 0.45
N GLU A 41 -8.59 10.19 0.36
CA GLU A 41 -9.76 11.05 0.08
C GLU A 41 -9.93 12.13 1.17
N TYR A 42 -9.73 11.80 2.44
CA TYR A 42 -9.86 12.74 3.56
C TYR A 42 -8.90 13.94 3.43
N PHE A 43 -7.67 13.69 3.01
CA PHE A 43 -6.67 14.76 2.86
C PHE A 43 -6.77 15.51 1.51
N THR A 44 -7.45 14.95 0.50
CA THR A 44 -7.49 15.53 -0.85
C THR A 44 -8.84 16.10 -1.26
N SER A 45 -9.96 15.60 -0.73
CA SER A 45 -11.28 16.10 -1.10
C SER A 45 -11.59 17.44 -0.44
N THR A 46 -12.12 18.37 -1.24
CA THR A 46 -12.57 19.71 -0.82
C THR A 46 -13.70 19.70 0.20
N ARG A 47 -14.31 18.53 0.45
CA ARG A 47 -15.37 18.34 1.46
C ARG A 47 -14.81 18.36 2.88
N TYR A 48 -13.58 17.94 3.09
CA TYR A 48 -13.00 17.76 4.42
C TYR A 48 -12.16 18.97 4.88
N ASN A 49 -11.94 19.04 6.19
CA ASN A 49 -11.21 20.14 6.82
C ASN A 49 -9.77 20.35 6.30
N PRO A 50 -8.96 19.31 6.00
CA PRO A 50 -7.58 19.52 5.56
C PRO A 50 -7.50 20.32 4.25
N ALA A 51 -8.28 19.94 3.24
CA ALA A 51 -8.32 20.66 1.97
C ALA A 51 -8.93 22.06 2.11
N LYS A 52 -9.95 22.22 2.98
CA LYS A 52 -10.54 23.54 3.29
C LYS A 52 -9.55 24.48 3.96
N ALA A 53 -8.72 23.98 4.87
CA ALA A 53 -7.70 24.77 5.56
C ALA A 53 -6.66 25.32 4.57
N VAL A 54 -6.23 24.51 3.59
CA VAL A 54 -5.34 24.96 2.50
C VAL A 54 -6.04 26.03 1.64
N GLY A 55 -7.31 25.83 1.30
CA GLY A 55 -8.10 26.81 0.55
C GLY A 55 -8.33 28.13 1.29
N GLN A 56 -8.47 28.09 2.62
CA GLN A 56 -8.53 29.30 3.45
C GLN A 56 -7.18 30.02 3.48
N ALA A 57 -6.08 29.29 3.64
CA ALA A 57 -4.72 29.84 3.60
C ALA A 57 -4.40 30.50 2.25
N ALA A 58 -5.00 30.05 1.15
CA ALA A 58 -4.87 30.68 -0.17
C ALA A 58 -5.37 32.13 -0.22
N ARG A 59 -6.30 32.52 0.67
CA ARG A 59 -6.76 33.93 0.77
C ARG A 59 -5.66 34.86 1.28
N SER A 60 -4.69 34.33 2.03
CA SER A 60 -3.55 35.07 2.56
C SER A 60 -2.36 35.15 1.58
N GLY A 61 -2.49 34.58 0.37
CA GLY A 61 -1.48 34.62 -0.69
C GLY A 61 -0.88 33.25 -1.03
N ALA A 62 -0.22 33.18 -2.19
CA ALA A 62 0.31 31.95 -2.77
C ALA A 62 1.33 31.24 -1.85
N THR A 63 2.19 32.01 -1.17
CA THR A 63 3.18 31.46 -0.22
C THR A 63 2.50 30.73 0.94
N SER A 64 1.44 31.32 1.49
CA SER A 64 0.66 30.77 2.60
C SER A 64 -0.06 29.48 2.20
N SER A 65 -0.64 29.41 0.98
CA SER A 65 -1.23 28.17 0.47
C SER A 65 -0.20 27.05 0.28
N SER A 66 0.98 27.35 -0.27
CA SER A 66 2.01 26.33 -0.50
C SER A 66 2.54 25.76 0.80
N MET A 67 2.77 26.61 1.81
CA MET A 67 3.27 26.19 3.11
C MET A 67 2.22 25.38 3.89
N SER A 68 0.94 25.79 3.83
CA SER A 68 -0.18 25.02 4.40
C SER A 68 -0.35 23.66 3.69
N GLY A 69 -0.22 23.63 2.37
CA GLY A 69 -0.25 22.39 1.59
C GLY A 69 0.86 21.41 1.96
N LEU A 70 2.08 21.90 2.17
CA LEU A 70 3.20 21.09 2.65
C LEU A 70 2.95 20.54 4.06
N ALA A 71 2.46 21.38 4.98
CA ALA A 71 2.15 20.96 6.34
C ALA A 71 1.10 19.84 6.37
N VAL A 72 0.00 20.00 5.62
CA VAL A 72 -1.05 18.96 5.48
C VAL A 72 -0.49 17.71 4.79
N GLY A 73 0.41 17.86 3.82
CA GLY A 73 1.07 16.73 3.14
C GLY A 73 1.94 15.90 4.08
N PHE A 74 2.72 16.54 4.95
CA PHE A 74 3.51 15.82 5.97
C PHE A 74 2.61 15.13 6.99
N GLN A 75 1.52 15.76 7.42
CA GLN A 75 0.53 15.13 8.28
C GLN A 75 -0.09 13.90 7.62
N ALA A 76 -0.49 13.99 6.35
CA ALA A 76 -1.06 12.87 5.59
C ALA A 76 -0.07 11.71 5.48
N SER A 77 1.20 12.02 5.19
CA SER A 77 2.26 11.01 5.04
C SER A 77 2.49 10.22 6.34
N ALA A 78 2.45 10.90 7.49
CA ALA A 78 2.57 10.24 8.79
C ALA A 78 1.45 9.23 9.04
N TRP A 79 0.19 9.58 8.73
CA TRP A 79 -0.95 8.66 8.87
C TRP A 79 -0.85 7.47 7.91
N VAL A 80 -0.45 7.70 6.66
CA VAL A 80 -0.25 6.61 5.69
C VAL A 80 0.83 5.64 6.18
N MET A 81 1.95 6.16 6.69
CA MET A 81 3.03 5.35 7.23
C MET A 81 2.57 4.51 8.43
N LEU A 82 1.80 5.09 9.36
CA LEU A 82 1.24 4.36 10.51
C LEU A 82 0.33 3.21 10.07
N VAL A 83 -0.55 3.45 9.09
CA VAL A 83 -1.48 2.43 8.59
C VAL A 83 -0.73 1.27 7.92
N ILE A 84 0.32 1.57 7.14
CA ILE A 84 1.18 0.53 6.53
C ILE A 84 1.93 -0.26 7.61
N ALA A 85 2.46 0.41 8.64
CA ALA A 85 3.14 -0.25 9.74
C ALA A 85 2.21 -1.20 10.50
N LEU A 86 0.97 -0.78 10.77
CA LEU A 86 -0.04 -1.64 11.40
C LEU A 86 -0.39 -2.86 10.54
N ALA A 87 -0.47 -2.70 9.21
CA ALA A 87 -0.68 -3.84 8.33
C ALA A 87 0.48 -4.84 8.36
N LEU A 88 1.73 -4.36 8.38
CA LEU A 88 2.90 -5.22 8.55
C LEU A 88 2.88 -5.94 9.89
N LEU A 89 2.55 -5.24 10.99
CA LEU A 89 2.41 -5.86 12.31
C LEU A 89 1.32 -6.94 12.33
N SER A 90 0.19 -6.71 11.66
CA SER A 90 -0.87 -7.72 11.56
C SER A 90 -0.41 -9.00 10.84
N ALA A 91 0.50 -8.89 9.87
CA ALA A 91 1.12 -10.05 9.24
C ALA A 91 2.02 -10.83 10.20
N LEU A 92 2.74 -10.12 11.08
CA LEU A 92 3.63 -10.74 12.07
C LEU A 92 2.83 -11.47 13.15
N GLU A 93 1.73 -10.87 13.64
CA GLU A 93 0.87 -11.48 14.65
C GLU A 93 0.18 -12.75 14.13
N LEU A 94 -0.31 -12.73 12.88
CA LEU A 94 -0.98 -13.89 12.26
C LEU A 94 -0.10 -15.13 12.13
N TYR A 95 1.22 -14.94 12.05
CA TYR A 95 2.21 -15.99 11.86
C TYR A 95 3.20 -16.09 13.05
N ALA A 96 2.87 -15.45 14.18
CA ALA A 96 3.71 -15.45 15.38
C ALA A 96 3.87 -16.86 15.98
N ASP A 97 2.80 -17.65 15.96
CA ASP A 97 2.77 -19.03 16.48
C ASP A 97 3.38 -20.06 15.53
N ALA A 98 3.92 -19.62 14.38
CA ALA A 98 4.57 -20.52 13.44
C ALA A 98 5.81 -21.17 14.07
N PRO A 99 6.07 -22.47 13.80
CA PRO A 99 7.24 -23.16 14.34
C PRO A 99 8.55 -22.43 13.97
N ILE A 100 9.46 -22.33 14.95
CA ILE A 100 10.77 -21.65 14.86
C ILE A 100 11.51 -21.85 13.52
N PRO A 101 11.60 -23.06 12.91
CA PRO A 101 12.32 -23.23 11.64
C PRO A 101 11.65 -22.56 10.42
N VAL A 102 10.36 -22.23 10.50
CA VAL A 102 9.57 -21.64 9.40
C VAL A 102 8.93 -20.30 9.75
N GLN A 103 9.22 -19.74 10.93
CA GLN A 103 8.62 -18.51 11.41
C GLN A 103 8.94 -17.32 10.48
N THR A 104 10.21 -17.14 10.14
CA THR A 104 10.67 -16.08 9.22
C THR A 104 10.01 -16.17 7.83
N PRO A 105 10.05 -17.31 7.11
CA PRO A 105 9.39 -17.42 5.82
C PRO A 105 7.86 -17.28 5.90
N ALA A 106 7.23 -17.75 6.98
CA ALA A 106 5.79 -17.61 7.19
C ALA A 106 5.37 -16.13 7.37
N MET A 107 6.14 -15.34 8.10
CA MET A 107 5.89 -13.90 8.27
C MET A 107 5.95 -13.13 6.95
N PHE A 108 6.99 -13.35 6.13
CA PHE A 108 7.10 -12.70 4.82
C PHE A 108 6.04 -13.20 3.83
N TYR A 109 5.64 -14.46 3.94
CA TYR A 109 4.49 -14.99 3.19
C TYR A 109 3.19 -14.29 3.58
N GLY A 110 2.96 -14.03 4.87
CA GLY A 110 1.82 -13.23 5.34
C GLY A 110 1.79 -11.83 4.73
N VAL A 111 2.94 -11.14 4.68
CA VAL A 111 3.04 -9.81 4.02
C VAL A 111 2.72 -9.91 2.53
N ALA A 112 3.19 -10.95 1.84
CA ALA A 112 2.88 -11.18 0.44
C ALA A 112 1.37 -11.43 0.21
N LEU A 113 0.71 -12.13 1.13
CA LEU A 113 -0.74 -12.36 1.07
C LEU A 113 -1.55 -11.09 1.32
N ILE A 114 -1.14 -10.23 2.26
CA ILE A 114 -1.75 -8.91 2.43
C ILE A 114 -1.61 -8.09 1.14
N ALA A 115 -0.41 -8.04 0.55
CA ALA A 115 -0.17 -7.35 -0.72
C ALA A 115 -1.06 -7.90 -1.85
N THR A 116 -1.19 -9.22 -1.93
CA THR A 116 -2.06 -9.89 -2.92
C THR A 116 -3.54 -9.60 -2.68
N GLY A 117 -4.00 -9.62 -1.42
CA GLY A 117 -5.37 -9.26 -1.04
C GLY A 117 -5.72 -7.83 -1.44
N MET A 118 -4.75 -6.91 -1.32
CA MET A 118 -4.86 -5.52 -1.76
C MET A 118 -5.17 -5.40 -3.27
N LEU A 119 -4.64 -6.31 -4.10
CA LEU A 119 -4.82 -6.32 -5.55
C LEU A 119 -6.22 -6.78 -5.99
N THR A 120 -7.02 -7.38 -5.11
CA THR A 120 -8.39 -7.78 -5.45
C THR A 120 -9.28 -6.58 -5.82
N LEU A 121 -8.95 -5.39 -5.31
CA LEU A 121 -9.64 -4.13 -5.64
C LEU A 121 -9.04 -3.42 -6.87
N THR A 122 -8.03 -3.99 -7.53
CA THR A 122 -7.33 -3.34 -8.67
C THR A 122 -8.30 -2.94 -9.78
N GLY A 123 -9.31 -3.76 -10.10
CA GLY A 123 -10.31 -3.42 -11.11
C GLY A 123 -11.06 -2.12 -10.78
N ASN A 124 -11.47 -1.96 -9.52
CA ASN A 124 -12.13 -0.74 -9.05
C ASN A 124 -11.18 0.47 -9.05
N ILE A 125 -9.94 0.28 -8.62
CA ILE A 125 -8.89 1.32 -8.58
C ILE A 125 -8.60 1.82 -10.00
N VAL A 126 -8.44 0.93 -10.97
CA VAL A 126 -8.19 1.30 -12.38
C VAL A 126 -9.39 2.03 -12.96
N ALA A 127 -10.62 1.58 -12.68
CA ALA A 127 -11.83 2.27 -13.13
C ALA A 127 -11.93 3.70 -12.57
N MET A 128 -11.67 3.88 -11.26
CA MET A 128 -11.63 5.20 -10.62
C MET A 128 -10.55 6.11 -11.22
N SER A 129 -9.38 5.55 -11.52
CA SER A 129 -8.29 6.30 -12.17
C SER A 129 -8.69 6.75 -13.57
N GLY A 130 -9.36 5.88 -14.33
CA GLY A 130 -9.89 6.20 -15.65
C GLY A 130 -10.93 7.31 -15.59
N PHE A 131 -11.87 7.23 -14.63
CA PHE A 131 -12.87 8.28 -14.41
C PHE A 131 -12.23 9.65 -14.15
N GLY A 132 -11.26 9.72 -13.25
CA GLY A 132 -10.58 10.99 -12.94
C GLY A 132 -9.84 11.59 -14.13
N ALA A 133 -9.24 10.75 -14.99
CA ALA A 133 -8.58 11.21 -16.22
C ALA A 133 -9.58 11.73 -17.25
N VAL A 134 -10.66 10.98 -17.49
CA VAL A 134 -11.71 11.35 -18.46
C VAL A 134 -12.42 12.64 -18.05
N ALA A 135 -12.79 12.78 -16.76
CA ALA A 135 -13.46 13.97 -16.24
C ALA A 135 -12.59 15.24 -16.42
N SER A 136 -11.30 15.15 -16.13
CA SER A 136 -10.36 16.27 -16.28
C SER A 136 -10.19 16.67 -17.75
N SER A 137 -10.02 15.70 -18.66
CA SER A 137 -9.92 16.00 -20.10
C SER A 137 -11.22 16.60 -20.66
N ALA A 138 -12.38 16.12 -20.22
CA ALA A 138 -13.67 16.66 -20.64
C ALA A 138 -13.85 18.12 -20.20
N ASN A 139 -13.50 18.44 -18.95
CA ASN A 139 -13.55 19.82 -18.45
C ASN A 139 -12.59 20.74 -19.22
N GLN A 140 -11.36 20.29 -19.48
CA GLN A 140 -10.39 21.06 -20.25
C GLN A 140 -10.89 21.39 -21.67
N VAL A 141 -11.42 20.40 -22.40
CA VAL A 141 -12.00 20.63 -23.72
C VAL A 141 -13.20 21.57 -23.62
N GLY A 142 -14.05 21.40 -22.62
CA GLY A 142 -15.21 22.26 -22.39
C GLY A 142 -14.86 23.73 -22.17
N GLN A 143 -13.78 24.00 -21.42
CA GLN A 143 -13.26 25.35 -21.21
C GLN A 143 -12.68 25.95 -22.49
N GLN A 144 -11.97 25.15 -23.30
CA GLN A 144 -11.39 25.58 -24.57
C GLN A 144 -12.44 25.86 -25.65
N GLN A 145 -13.55 25.09 -25.66
CA GLN A 145 -14.66 25.26 -26.59
C GLN A 145 -15.66 26.35 -26.15
N GLY A 146 -15.44 26.99 -25.01
CA GLY A 146 -16.32 28.05 -24.52
C GLY A 146 -17.73 27.58 -24.16
N LEU A 147 -17.87 26.39 -23.57
CA LEU A 147 -19.17 25.85 -23.15
C LEU A 147 -19.96 26.83 -22.27
N GLU A 148 -21.28 26.83 -22.45
CA GLU A 148 -22.21 27.58 -21.61
C GLU A 148 -22.09 27.20 -20.13
N LYS A 149 -22.56 28.09 -19.25
CA LYS A 149 -22.34 27.97 -17.80
C LYS A 149 -22.89 26.67 -17.20
N ASN A 150 -24.06 26.21 -17.62
CA ASN A 150 -24.67 24.98 -17.11
C ASN A 150 -23.84 23.71 -17.42
N PRO A 151 -23.51 23.40 -18.69
CA PRO A 151 -22.70 22.22 -19.01
C PRO A 151 -21.26 22.35 -18.47
N ARG A 152 -20.72 23.57 -18.39
CA ARG A 152 -19.41 23.82 -17.79
C ARG A 152 -19.38 23.50 -16.30
N ASN A 153 -20.34 23.99 -15.52
CA ASN A 153 -20.40 23.71 -14.08
C ASN A 153 -20.51 22.21 -13.81
N ALA A 154 -21.28 21.47 -14.63
CA ALA A 154 -21.36 20.01 -14.50
C ALA A 154 -19.99 19.34 -14.70
N LEU A 155 -19.18 19.79 -15.67
CA LEU A 155 -17.83 19.27 -15.90
C LEU A 155 -16.86 19.63 -14.76
N GLU A 156 -16.96 20.84 -14.21
CA GLU A 156 -16.18 21.27 -13.05
C GLU A 156 -16.51 20.42 -11.81
N ASP A 157 -17.80 20.11 -11.58
CA ASP A 157 -18.24 19.23 -10.49
C ASP A 157 -17.72 17.79 -10.68
N LEU A 158 -17.73 17.28 -11.92
CA LEU A 158 -17.18 15.96 -12.24
C LEU A 158 -15.68 15.88 -11.98
N GLU A 159 -14.90 16.89 -12.38
CA GLU A 159 -13.46 16.95 -12.12
C GLU A 159 -13.15 17.09 -10.62
N ALA A 160 -13.98 17.84 -9.89
CA ALA A 160 -13.86 17.99 -8.44
C ALA A 160 -14.02 16.65 -7.69
N VAL A 161 -14.85 15.75 -8.21
CA VAL A 161 -14.99 14.38 -7.69
C VAL A 161 -13.89 13.45 -8.22
N GLY A 162 -13.49 13.61 -9.48
CA GLY A 162 -12.46 12.79 -10.13
C GLY A 162 -11.04 13.02 -9.60
N THR A 163 -10.73 14.23 -9.12
CA THR A 163 -9.39 14.57 -8.61
C THR A 163 -9.02 13.79 -7.34
N PRO A 164 -9.87 13.73 -6.29
CA PRO A 164 -9.64 12.84 -5.15
C PRO A 164 -9.54 11.37 -5.55
N MET A 165 -10.33 10.89 -6.52
CA MET A 165 -10.23 9.51 -7.02
C MET A 165 -8.87 9.22 -7.66
N LYS A 166 -8.36 10.13 -8.50
CA LYS A 166 -7.01 10.01 -9.09
C LYS A 166 -5.91 9.98 -8.03
N MET A 167 -6.09 10.71 -6.93
CA MET A 167 -5.12 10.70 -5.83
C MET A 167 -5.25 9.43 -4.99
N MET A 168 -6.47 8.96 -4.73
CA MET A 168 -6.77 7.70 -4.03
C MET A 168 -6.05 6.52 -4.70
N THR A 169 -6.11 6.43 -6.03
CA THR A 169 -5.50 5.34 -6.78
C THR A 169 -3.98 5.36 -6.68
N ARG A 170 -3.37 6.55 -6.74
CA ARG A 170 -1.92 6.73 -6.52
C ARG A 170 -1.48 6.34 -5.11
N GLY A 171 -2.26 6.73 -4.10
CA GLY A 171 -1.98 6.39 -2.69
C GLY A 171 -2.03 4.89 -2.44
N VAL A 172 -3.06 4.21 -2.96
CA VAL A 172 -3.19 2.75 -2.84
C VAL A 172 -2.07 2.01 -3.60
N ALA A 173 -1.72 2.48 -4.80
CA ALA A 173 -0.62 1.89 -5.57
C ALA A 173 0.74 2.03 -4.85
N ALA A 174 1.01 3.18 -4.22
CA ALA A 174 2.22 3.37 -3.42
C ALA A 174 2.26 2.43 -2.21
N GLY A 175 1.13 2.25 -1.51
CA GLY A 175 1.03 1.29 -0.40
C GLY A 175 1.29 -0.15 -0.83
N ALA A 176 0.70 -0.58 -1.96
CA ALA A 176 0.91 -1.91 -2.52
C ALA A 176 2.38 -2.13 -2.92
N ALA A 177 3.04 -1.11 -3.49
CA ALA A 177 4.45 -1.17 -3.83
C ALA A 177 5.32 -1.41 -2.58
N VAL A 178 5.08 -0.67 -1.49
CA VAL A 178 5.83 -0.83 -0.22
C VAL A 178 5.70 -2.25 0.32
N LEU A 179 4.49 -2.81 0.41
CA LEU A 179 4.28 -4.18 0.89
C LEU A 179 4.97 -5.21 -0.01
N THR A 180 4.91 -5.00 -1.34
CA THR A 180 5.57 -5.88 -2.31
C THR A 180 7.08 -5.86 -2.15
N VAL A 181 7.68 -4.68 -1.96
CA VAL A 181 9.13 -4.56 -1.73
C VAL A 181 9.54 -5.28 -0.44
N VAL A 182 8.76 -5.16 0.65
CA VAL A 182 9.04 -5.87 1.91
C VAL A 182 8.97 -7.39 1.72
N ALA A 183 7.95 -7.89 1.01
CA ALA A 183 7.82 -9.31 0.70
C ALA A 183 8.97 -9.82 -0.19
N LEU A 184 9.37 -9.03 -1.20
CA LEU A 184 10.50 -9.35 -2.07
C LEU A 184 11.82 -9.37 -1.29
N LEU A 185 12.04 -8.42 -0.38
CA LEU A 185 13.22 -8.39 0.47
C LEU A 185 13.31 -9.67 1.30
N GLY A 186 12.21 -10.09 1.93
CA GLY A 186 12.12 -11.37 2.64
C GLY A 186 12.47 -12.56 1.74
N THR A 187 11.92 -12.58 0.53
CA THR A 187 12.17 -13.63 -0.47
C THR A 187 13.65 -13.71 -0.85
N VAL A 188 14.31 -12.57 -1.06
CA VAL A 188 15.75 -12.52 -1.38
C VAL A 188 16.59 -13.08 -0.21
N ILE A 189 16.26 -12.75 1.03
CA ILE A 189 16.96 -13.26 2.22
C ILE A 189 16.81 -14.78 2.31
N ILE A 190 15.59 -15.28 2.21
CA ILE A 190 15.31 -16.72 2.32
C ILE A 190 16.00 -17.48 1.19
N SER A 191 15.86 -17.02 -0.06
CA SER A 191 16.47 -17.67 -1.22
C SER A 191 18.01 -17.67 -1.15
N SER A 192 18.62 -16.55 -0.78
CA SER A 192 20.09 -16.46 -0.63
C SER A 192 20.61 -17.35 0.51
N SER A 193 19.89 -17.46 1.62
CA SER A 193 20.25 -18.36 2.73
C SER A 193 20.23 -19.83 2.30
N ALA A 194 19.24 -20.23 1.50
CA ALA A 194 19.14 -21.58 0.96
C ALA A 194 20.30 -21.90 0.00
N LEU A 195 20.66 -20.96 -0.88
CA LEU A 195 21.80 -21.11 -1.79
C LEU A 195 23.13 -21.23 -1.03
N LEU A 196 23.38 -20.38 -0.04
CA LEU A 196 24.62 -20.44 0.76
C LEU A 196 24.78 -21.78 1.46
N THR A 197 23.69 -22.33 1.99
CA THR A 197 23.68 -23.65 2.63
C THR A 197 24.02 -24.76 1.63
N GLN A 198 23.55 -24.67 0.38
CA GLN A 198 23.91 -25.62 -0.69
C GLN A 198 25.41 -25.54 -1.06
N TYR A 199 26.02 -24.37 -0.96
CA TYR A 199 27.46 -24.17 -1.20
C TYR A 199 28.32 -24.37 0.06
N GLY A 200 27.76 -24.91 1.16
CA GLY A 200 28.50 -25.18 2.41
C GLY A 200 28.94 -23.92 3.17
N ARG A 201 28.35 -22.76 2.86
CA ARG A 201 28.56 -21.49 3.58
C ARG A 201 27.50 -21.33 4.67
N SER A 202 27.84 -20.59 5.72
CA SER A 202 26.90 -20.25 6.80
C SER A 202 25.69 -19.49 6.22
N PRO A 203 24.46 -19.87 6.60
CA PRO A 203 23.26 -19.21 6.11
C PRO A 203 23.21 -17.75 6.60
N LEU A 204 22.64 -16.87 5.77
CA LEU A 204 22.30 -15.51 6.16
C LEU A 204 21.14 -15.55 7.16
N THR A 205 21.47 -15.51 8.44
CA THR A 205 20.47 -15.52 9.53
C THR A 205 19.98 -14.12 9.91
N SER A 206 20.72 -13.06 9.57
CA SER A 206 20.35 -11.67 9.87
C SER A 206 20.96 -10.66 8.90
N ILE A 207 20.20 -9.61 8.56
CA ILE A 207 20.76 -8.40 7.93
C ILE A 207 21.20 -7.46 9.05
N ASP A 208 22.50 -7.30 9.20
CA ASP A 208 23.05 -6.30 10.12
C ASP A 208 23.22 -4.97 9.39
N LEU A 209 22.38 -4.00 9.76
CA LEU A 209 22.43 -2.64 9.24
C LEU A 209 23.69 -1.88 9.67
N MET A 210 24.45 -2.38 10.65
CA MET A 210 25.75 -1.82 11.03
C MET A 210 26.90 -2.41 10.21
N HIS A 211 26.66 -3.48 9.44
CA HIS A 211 27.71 -4.05 8.62
C HIS A 211 28.02 -3.10 7.44
N PRO A 212 29.28 -2.69 7.25
CA PRO A 212 29.65 -1.64 6.28
C PRO A 212 29.30 -1.95 4.82
N VAL A 213 29.06 -3.22 4.47
CA VAL A 213 28.65 -3.67 3.13
C VAL A 213 27.23 -3.17 2.79
N PHE A 214 26.36 -2.98 3.78
CA PHE A 214 24.99 -2.50 3.58
C PHE A 214 24.86 -0.98 3.69
N VAL A 215 25.73 -0.31 4.47
CA VAL A 215 25.69 1.14 4.68
C VAL A 215 26.51 1.90 3.65
N VAL A 216 27.66 1.37 3.27
CA VAL A 216 28.57 1.98 2.31
C VAL A 216 28.65 1.04 1.13
N HIS A 217 27.94 1.36 0.05
CA HIS A 217 28.30 0.82 -1.25
C HIS A 217 29.72 1.33 -1.54
N ARG A 218 30.73 0.54 -1.15
CA ARG A 218 32.08 0.72 -1.70
C ARG A 218 31.93 0.38 -3.17
N GLY A 219 31.66 1.40 -3.99
CA GLY A 219 32.09 1.37 -5.37
C GLY A 219 33.55 0.96 -5.37
N CYS A 220 33.87 0.01 -6.23
CA CYS A 220 35.22 -0.27 -6.68
C CYS A 220 36.09 0.99 -6.64
N CYS A 221 37.20 0.92 -5.92
CA CYS A 221 38.49 1.56 -6.23
C CYS A 221 39.44 1.38 -5.05
N SER A 222 40.10 0.23 -4.99
CA SER A 222 41.46 0.08 -4.43
C SER A 222 42.00 -1.28 -4.88
N GLY A 223 42.88 -1.26 -5.89
CA GLY A 223 43.52 -2.42 -6.49
C GLY A 223 43.49 -2.37 -8.00
#